data_AF-A0A9Q3E375-F1
#
_entry.id   AF-A0A9Q3E375-F1
#
_cell.length_a   1.000
_cell.length_b   1.000
_cell.length_c   1.000
_cell.angle_alpha   90.00
_cell.angle_beta   90.00
_cell.angle_gamma   90.00
#
_symmetry.space_group_name_H-M   'P 1'
#
loop_
_entity.id
_entity.type
_entity.pdbx_description
1 polymer ?
#
loop_
_entity_poly.entity_id
_entity_poly.type
_entity_poly.pdbx_seq_one_letter_code
_entity_poly.pdbx_strand_id
1 'polypeptide(L)'
;MEKPWLRAYKDNKFFLVYGLLYHREKHTSTLTVVDRDHISLILQKCHDCPYMGHISEDRTKERVASTAWWPKREQELSEYIRTCERCQKENREHGKKYGLFQHIEEPKHPWETINMDWVTGLVPGANKTTMPA
;
A
#
# COMPACT_ATOMS: atom_id res chain seq x y z
N MET A 1 10.83 19.50 22.34
CA MET A 1 10.79 18.22 21.60
C MET A 1 11.96 18.20 20.64
N GLU A 2 12.76 17.13 20.62
CA GLU A 2 13.89 17.00 19.69
C GLU A 2 13.35 16.90 18.25
N LYS A 3 13.98 17.61 17.30
CA LYS A 3 13.54 17.60 15.90
C LYS A 3 13.77 16.19 15.32
N PRO A 4 12.78 15.55 14.66
CA PRO A 4 12.89 14.15 14.23
C PRO A 4 14.10 13.83 13.34
N TRP A 5 14.55 14.81 12.55
CA TRP A 5 15.69 14.68 11.65
C TRP A 5 17.06 14.82 12.34
N LEU A 6 17.11 15.36 13.56
CA LEU A 6 18.36 15.66 14.26
C LEU A 6 19.13 14.39 14.61
N ARG A 7 18.41 13.32 14.96
CA ARG A 7 19.01 12.00 15.20
C ARG A 7 19.67 11.45 13.93
N ALA A 8 18.96 11.49 12.80
CA ALA A 8 19.50 11.03 11.52
C ALA A 8 20.73 11.85 11.09
N TYR A 9 20.74 13.15 11.39
CA TYR A 9 21.90 14.01 11.18
C TYR A 9 23.10 13.59 12.03
N LYS A 10 22.90 13.39 13.34
CA LYS A 10 23.94 12.88 14.25
C LYS A 10 24.48 11.50 13.82
N ASP A 11 23.63 10.66 13.23
CA ASP A 11 23.99 9.34 12.71
C ASP A 11 24.73 9.39 11.35
N ASN A 12 25.08 10.57 10.82
CA ASN A 12 25.68 10.73 9.48
C ASN A 12 24.87 10.03 8.37
N LYS A 13 23.55 10.17 8.42
CA LYS A 13 22.65 9.65 7.38
C LYS A 13 22.45 10.62 6.23
N PHE A 14 22.98 11.84 6.29
CA PHE A 14 22.85 12.82 5.21
C PHE A 14 24.17 13.02 4.49
N PHE A 15 24.10 13.18 3.18
CA PHE A 15 25.28 13.46 2.35
C PHE A 15 24.90 14.35 1.15
N LEU A 16 25.85 15.14 0.68
CA LEU A 16 25.64 16.12 -0.39
C LEU A 16 26.27 15.60 -1.69
N VAL A 17 25.52 15.66 -2.78
CA VAL A 17 25.97 15.27 -4.12
C VAL A 17 25.50 16.31 -5.11
N TYR A 18 26.41 16.99 -5.81
CA TYR A 18 26.11 18.06 -6.77
C TYR A 18 25.16 19.15 -6.22
N GLY A 19 25.31 19.52 -4.95
CA GLY A 19 24.45 20.51 -4.29
C GLY A 19 23.08 19.99 -3.86
N LEU A 20 22.78 18.72 -4.09
CA LEU A 20 21.56 18.04 -3.63
C LEU A 20 21.83 17.22 -2.37
N LEU A 21 20.93 17.34 -1.39
CA LEU A 21 21.03 16.62 -0.13
C LEU A 21 20.33 15.27 -0.24
N TYR A 22 21.01 14.19 0.11
CA TYR A 22 20.46 12.84 0.14
C TYR A 22 20.38 12.33 1.57
N HIS A 23 19.34 11.53 1.85
CA HIS A 23 19.16 10.80 3.10
C HIS A 23 19.38 9.30 2.86
N ARG A 24 20.25 8.69 3.65
CA ARG A 24 20.60 7.27 3.63
C ARG A 24 19.75 6.50 4.62
N GLU A 25 19.00 5.55 4.08
CA GLU A 25 18.34 4.49 4.84
C GLU A 25 19.10 3.16 4.65
N LYS A 26 18.62 2.07 5.26
CA LYS A 26 19.37 0.80 5.36
C LYS A 26 19.96 0.31 4.03
N HIS A 27 19.19 0.39 2.95
CA HIS A 27 19.57 -0.15 1.63
C HIS A 27 19.36 0.86 0.49
N THR A 28 18.95 2.08 0.79
CA THR A 28 18.56 3.08 -0.20
C THR A 28 19.06 4.46 0.20
N SER A 29 19.25 5.32 -0.80
CA SER A 29 19.51 6.75 -0.58
C SER A 29 18.55 7.55 -1.43
N THR A 30 17.82 8.47 -0.80
CA THR A 30 16.77 9.24 -1.46
C THR A 30 16.99 10.73 -1.31
N LEU A 31 16.51 11.48 -2.29
CA LEU A 31 16.65 12.93 -2.32
C LEU A 31 15.88 13.55 -1.14
N THR A 32 16.53 14.42 -0.39
CA THR A 32 15.89 15.20 0.67
C THR A 32 15.18 16.40 0.06
N VAL A 33 13.89 16.50 0.32
CA VAL A 33 13.04 17.60 -0.17
C VAL A 33 12.59 18.44 1.02
N VAL A 34 12.80 19.75 0.95
CA VAL A 34 12.42 20.69 2.02
C VAL A 34 11.27 21.59 1.60
N ASP A 35 11.12 21.80 0.28
CA ASP A 35 10.10 22.67 -0.28
C ASP A 35 8.70 22.02 -0.24
N ARG A 36 7.71 22.81 0.17
CA ARG A 36 6.34 22.34 0.39
C ARG A 36 5.60 22.04 -0.91
N ASP A 37 5.89 22.78 -1.97
CA ASP A 37 5.25 22.57 -3.26
C ASP A 37 5.71 21.25 -3.88
N HIS A 38 7.01 20.96 -3.79
CA HIS A 38 7.56 19.67 -4.20
C HIS A 38 7.02 18.50 -3.36
N ILE A 39 6.91 18.65 -2.03
CA ILE A 39 6.30 17.62 -1.17
C ILE A 39 4.86 17.33 -1.62
N SER A 40 4.06 18.38 -1.83
CA SER A 40 2.67 18.26 -2.27
C SER A 40 2.56 17.57 -3.63
N LEU A 41 3.45 17.94 -4.57
CA LEU A 41 3.53 17.31 -5.88
C LEU A 41 3.89 15.82 -5.80
N ILE A 42 4.84 15.45 -4.94
CA ILE A 42 5.23 14.05 -4.74
C ILE A 42 4.07 13.25 -4.17
N LEU A 43 3.39 13.77 -3.14
CA LEU A 43 2.21 13.13 -2.56
C LEU A 43 1.13 12.90 -3.63
N GLN A 44 0.82 13.94 -4.40
CA GLN A 44 -0.14 13.86 -5.50
C GLN A 44 0.26 12.81 -6.55
N LYS A 45 1.51 12.82 -7.03
CA LYS A 45 1.97 11.90 -8.08
C LYS A 45 2.04 10.45 -7.61
N CYS A 46 2.40 10.23 -6.36
CA CYS A 46 2.49 8.88 -5.79
C CYS A 46 1.11 8.31 -5.47
N HIS A 47 0.20 9.12 -4.95
CA HIS A 47 -1.10 8.69 -4.46
C HIS A 47 -2.21 8.74 -5.53
N ASP A 48 -2.33 9.85 -6.26
CA ASP A 48 -3.48 10.10 -7.14
C ASP A 48 -3.38 9.34 -8.48
N CYS A 49 -2.31 8.56 -8.66
CA CYS A 49 -2.20 7.63 -9.79
C CYS A 49 -3.35 6.60 -9.74
N PRO A 50 -4.27 6.58 -10.73
CA PRO A 50 -5.51 5.81 -10.67
C PRO A 50 -5.32 4.30 -10.47
N TYR A 51 -4.16 3.78 -10.88
CA TYR A 51 -3.86 2.35 -10.92
C TYR A 51 -2.98 1.87 -9.76
N MET A 52 -2.59 2.74 -8.83
CA MET A 52 -1.58 2.37 -7.83
C MET A 52 -1.86 2.92 -6.43
N GLY A 53 -2.01 4.25 -6.28
CA GLY A 53 -1.97 4.84 -4.94
C GLY A 53 -3.27 4.64 -4.17
N HIS A 54 -4.42 4.85 -4.81
CA HIS A 54 -5.72 4.61 -4.20
C HIS A 54 -6.00 3.15 -3.84
N ILE A 55 -5.35 2.21 -4.54
CA ILE A 55 -5.56 0.76 -4.36
C ILE A 55 -4.93 0.28 -3.04
N SER A 56 -3.80 0.87 -2.64
CA SER A 56 -3.06 0.42 -1.45
C SER A 56 -2.26 1.56 -0.83
N GLU A 57 -2.54 1.81 0.45
CA GLU A 57 -1.77 2.73 1.28
C GLU A 57 -0.29 2.32 1.35
N ASP A 58 -0.01 1.02 1.53
CA ASP A 58 1.36 0.50 1.63
C ASP A 58 2.15 0.71 0.34
N ARG A 59 1.52 0.52 -0.83
CA ARG A 59 2.16 0.84 -2.12
C ARG A 59 2.47 2.32 -2.25
N THR A 60 1.59 3.18 -1.75
CA THR A 60 1.86 4.63 -1.76
C THR A 60 3.05 4.97 -0.86
N LYS A 61 3.12 4.37 0.34
CA LYS A 61 4.24 4.53 1.29
C LYS A 61 5.57 4.12 0.69
N GLU A 62 5.64 2.95 0.08
CA GLU A 62 6.85 2.43 -0.55
C GLU A 62 7.32 3.33 -1.70
N ARG A 63 6.38 3.83 -2.51
CA ARG A 63 6.71 4.72 -3.63
C ARG A 63 7.21 6.08 -3.17
N VAL A 64 6.58 6.67 -2.15
CA VAL A 64 7.06 7.90 -1.55
C VAL A 64 8.45 7.68 -0.95
N ALA A 65 8.65 6.59 -0.21
CA ALA A 65 9.93 6.26 0.45
C ALA A 65 11.09 6.05 -0.53
N SER A 66 10.81 5.52 -1.72
CA SER A 66 11.81 5.34 -2.80
C SER A 66 12.06 6.61 -3.62
N THR A 67 11.13 7.59 -3.60
CA THR A 67 11.24 8.82 -4.39
C THR A 67 11.99 9.92 -3.64
N ALA A 68 11.59 10.20 -2.39
CA ALA A 68 12.09 11.34 -1.64
C ALA A 68 11.94 11.17 -0.13
N TRP A 69 12.74 11.92 0.61
CA TRP A 69 12.71 11.96 2.06
C TRP A 69 12.47 13.38 2.59
N TRP A 70 11.67 13.52 3.64
CA TRP A 70 11.52 14.77 4.38
C TRP A 70 11.13 14.51 5.85
N PRO A 71 11.32 15.48 6.75
CA PRO A 71 10.88 15.34 8.13
C PRO A 71 9.37 15.12 8.21
N LYS A 72 8.93 14.15 9.03
CA LYS A 72 7.50 13.80 9.21
C LYS A 72 6.78 13.28 7.95
N ARG A 73 7.54 12.79 6.96
CA ARG A 73 7.00 12.18 5.72
C ARG A 73 5.87 11.18 5.96
N GLU A 74 6.02 10.27 6.90
CA GLU A 74 4.99 9.27 7.23
C GLU A 74 3.70 9.91 7.76
N GLN A 75 3.81 10.92 8.63
CA GLN A 75 2.64 11.61 9.19
C GLN A 75 1.88 12.36 8.09
N GLU A 76 2.60 13.11 7.25
CA GLU A 76 1.99 13.89 6.17
C GLU A 76 1.36 12.98 5.11
N LEU A 77 2.01 11.86 4.80
CA LEU A 77 1.46 10.87 3.88
C LEU A 77 0.17 10.24 4.44
N SER A 78 0.18 9.79 5.69
CA SER A 78 -1.03 9.24 6.32
C SER A 78 -2.16 10.27 6.36
N GLU A 79 -1.87 11.54 6.63
CA GLU A 79 -2.87 12.61 6.60
C GLU A 79 -3.42 12.88 5.19
N TYR A 80 -2.56 12.85 4.18
CA TYR A 80 -2.96 13.00 2.77
C TYR A 80 -3.91 11.87 2.34
N ILE A 81 -3.54 10.61 2.62
CA ILE A 81 -4.37 9.44 2.29
C ILE A 81 -5.70 9.49 3.06
N ARG A 82 -5.65 9.80 4.36
CA ARG A 82 -6.84 9.89 5.23
C ARG A 82 -7.83 10.94 4.75
N THR A 83 -7.36 12.03 4.14
CA THR A 83 -8.22 13.12 3.64
C THR A 83 -8.68 12.94 2.20
N CYS A 84 -8.20 11.91 1.49
CA CYS A 84 -8.62 11.64 0.12
C CYS A 84 -10.07 11.12 0.05
N GLU A 85 -10.93 11.85 -0.66
CA GLU A 85 -12.33 11.49 -0.88
C GLU A 85 -12.51 10.13 -1.56
N ARG A 86 -11.66 9.79 -2.54
CA ARG A 86 -11.73 8.51 -3.25
C ARG A 86 -11.40 7.34 -2.33
N CYS A 87 -10.30 7.44 -1.58
CA CYS A 87 -9.92 6.42 -0.59
C CYS A 87 -10.99 6.30 0.50
N GLN A 88 -11.55 7.41 0.97
CA GLN A 88 -12.67 7.40 1.93
C GLN A 88 -13.97 6.83 1.39
N LYS A 89 -14.15 6.72 0.06
CA LYS A 89 -15.34 6.11 -0.57
C LYS A 89 -15.10 4.63 -0.87
N GLU A 90 -13.95 4.31 -1.44
CA GLU A 90 -13.58 2.96 -1.88
C GLU A 90 -13.12 2.06 -0.71
N ASN A 91 -12.27 2.58 0.17
CA ASN A 91 -11.74 1.86 1.34
C ASN A 91 -12.50 2.17 2.63
N ARG A 92 -13.81 2.42 2.55
CA ARG A 92 -14.63 2.40 3.76
C ARG A 92 -14.48 1.04 4.42
N GLU A 93 -14.42 1.01 5.74
CA GLU A 93 -14.60 -0.23 6.50
C GLU A 93 -16.01 -0.76 6.19
N HIS A 94 -16.10 -1.58 5.15
CA HIS A 94 -17.32 -2.30 4.79
C HIS A 94 -17.42 -3.50 5.71
N GLY A 95 -18.00 -3.32 6.90
CA GLY A 95 -18.29 -4.44 7.77
C GLY A 95 -18.77 -4.04 9.16
N LYS A 96 -19.67 -4.84 9.73
CA LYS A 96 -19.73 -4.97 11.19
C LYS A 96 -18.33 -5.37 11.66
N LYS A 97 -17.90 -4.93 12.86
CA LYS A 97 -16.69 -5.48 13.52
C LYS A 97 -16.65 -6.97 13.23
N TYR A 98 -15.56 -7.45 12.65
CA TYR A 98 -15.37 -8.88 12.42
C TYR A 98 -15.76 -9.59 13.72
N GLY A 99 -16.82 -10.39 13.65
CA GLY A 99 -17.24 -11.17 14.80
C GLY A 99 -16.07 -12.06 15.21
N LEU A 100 -16.02 -12.46 16.48
CA LEU A 100 -15.14 -13.56 16.87
C LEU A 100 -15.44 -14.74 15.94
N PHE A 101 -14.40 -15.22 15.23
CA PHE A 101 -14.48 -16.46 14.48
C PHE A 101 -15.10 -17.51 15.40
N GLN A 102 -16.30 -17.97 15.04
CA GLN A 102 -16.92 -19.06 15.77
C GLN A 102 -16.11 -20.30 15.48
N HIS A 103 -15.72 -21.03 16.53
CA HIS A 103 -15.07 -22.31 16.38
C HIS A 103 -16.02 -23.26 15.66
N ILE A 104 -15.59 -23.78 14.51
CA ILE A 104 -16.30 -24.88 13.84
C ILE A 104 -15.80 -26.16 14.50
N GLU A 105 -16.71 -26.99 14.99
CA GLU A 105 -16.33 -28.28 15.57
C GLU A 105 -15.59 -29.14 14.53
N GLU A 106 -14.45 -29.69 14.91
CA GLU A 106 -13.70 -30.59 14.05
C GLU A 106 -14.48 -31.90 13.87
N PRO A 107 -14.71 -32.35 12.62
CA PRO A 107 -15.32 -33.66 12.39
C PRO A 107 -14.40 -34.76 12.93
N LYS A 108 -14.96 -35.67 13.72
CA LYS A 108 -14.29 -36.79 14.38
C LYS A 108 -14.20 -38.02 13.49
N HIS A 109 -15.04 -38.10 12.46
CA HIS A 109 -15.14 -39.24 11.56
C HIS A 109 -15.13 -38.81 10.08
N PRO A 110 -14.62 -39.67 9.17
CA PRO A 110 -14.77 -39.43 7.74
C PRO A 110 -16.25 -39.24 7.35
N TRP A 111 -16.51 -38.29 6.46
CA TRP A 111 -17.86 -37.97 5.94
C TRP A 111 -18.84 -37.31 6.92
N GLU A 112 -18.41 -36.96 8.12
CA GLU A 112 -19.26 -36.31 9.12
C GLU A 112 -19.67 -34.87 8.72
N THR A 113 -18.84 -34.19 7.93
CA THR A 113 -19.14 -32.86 7.41
C THR A 113 -18.72 -32.77 5.94
N ILE A 114 -19.63 -32.30 5.09
CA ILE A 114 -19.39 -32.04 3.66
C ILE A 114 -19.63 -30.56 3.42
N ASN A 115 -18.56 -29.83 3.11
CA ASN A 115 -18.65 -28.44 2.66
C ASN A 115 -18.68 -28.44 1.13
N MET A 116 -19.60 -27.69 0.54
CA MET A 116 -19.74 -27.57 -0.91
C MET A 116 -19.76 -26.10 -1.30
N ASP A 117 -19.01 -25.76 -2.35
CA ASP A 117 -18.98 -24.43 -2.94
C ASP A 117 -19.15 -24.52 -4.45
N TRP A 118 -19.72 -23.47 -5.05
CA TRP A 118 -19.99 -23.40 -6.48
C TRP A 118 -18.87 -22.64 -7.18
N VAL A 119 -18.15 -23.31 -8.07
CA VAL A 119 -17.22 -22.64 -8.98
C VAL A 119 -18.00 -22.20 -10.22
N THR A 120 -18.10 -20.89 -10.43
CA THR A 120 -18.73 -20.29 -11.62
C THR A 120 -17.68 -19.63 -12.52
N GLY A 121 -18.03 -19.36 -13.79
CA GLY A 121 -17.13 -18.66 -14.72
C GLY A 121 -16.01 -19.51 -15.33
N LEU A 122 -16.14 -20.85 -15.30
CA LEU A 122 -15.23 -21.72 -16.04
C LEU A 122 -15.40 -21.49 -17.55
N VAL A 123 -14.29 -21.34 -18.26
CA VAL A 123 -14.32 -21.34 -19.73
C VAL A 123 -14.92 -22.65 -20.22
N PRO A 124 -15.79 -22.63 -21.24
CA PRO A 124 -16.26 -23.86 -21.87
C PRO A 124 -15.05 -24.70 -22.24
N GLY A 125 -15.04 -25.96 -21.78
CA GLY A 125 -14.00 -26.90 -22.18
C GLY A 125 -13.92 -26.91 -23.70
N ALA A 126 -12.71 -26.76 -24.25
CA ALA A 126 -12.49 -26.82 -25.68
C ALA A 126 -12.87 -28.23 -26.17
N ASN A 127 -14.16 -28.41 -26.49
CA ASN A 127 -14.62 -29.55 -27.25
C ASN A 127 -14.00 -29.41 -28.64
N LYS A 128 -12.87 -30.08 -28.83
CA LYS A 128 -12.34 -30.39 -30.15
C LYS A 128 -13.30 -31.40 -30.79
N THR A 129 -14.47 -30.94 -31.20
CA THR A 129 -15.45 -31.77 -31.88
C THR A 129 -15.91 -31.00 -33.11
N THR A 130 -15.17 -31.24 -34.19
CA THR A 130 -15.57 -31.20 -35.60
C THR A 130 -16.94 -30.58 -35.91
N MET A 131 -16.90 -29.46 -36.62
CA MET A 131 -18.02 -28.94 -37.42
C MET A 131 -18.39 -29.99 -38.50
N PRO A 132 -19.67 -30.41 -38.65
CA PRO A 132 -20.15 -30.94 -39.91
C PRO A 132 -20.61 -29.80 -40.84
N ALA A 133 -20.65 -30.14 -42.13
CA ALA A 133 -20.69 -29.28 -43.32
C ALA A 133 -21.85 -28.26 -43.42
#